data_AF-A0A671KAS2-F1
#
_entry.id   AF-A0A671KAS2-F1
#
_cell.length_a   1.000
_cell.length_b   1.000
_cell.length_c   1.000
_cell.angle_alpha   90.00
_cell.angle_beta   90.00
_cell.angle_gamma   90.00
#
_symmetry.space_group_name_H-M   'P 1'
#
loop_
_entity.id
_entity.type
_entity.pdbx_description
1 polymer ?
#
loop_
_entity_poly.entity_id
_entity_poly.type
_entity_poly.pdbx_seq_one_letter_code
_entity_poly.pdbx_strand_id
1 'polypeptide(L)'
;MRNRMTEFSTRRRSALEVFVCLCLVSLAYSFNIDLQHPVVFRGPDATFFGYSVLEHVHDNTRWIVVGAPRANSSFSSSVQSPGAVYKCRIRNNPEQRCTEMDLGRGNKQRESCGKTCQGDRNDEWMGVSLARQDKPNGKILACAHRWKNVYYESEYILPHGYCSVIPATLQGKSQPLIPCYEDHKKTYGEEHGSCQAGIAGVFTEELVIMGAPGSYYWTGTVKVFNMTSNTHYNLNQDNLSPRRYSYLGYAVTAGHFSSPNTIDVAAGAPQDSGVGKVYIFRIEGTSLVKTFQASGKMVSMMLRFSKYLQT
;
A
#
# COMPACT_ATOMS: atom_id res chain seq x y z
N MET A 1 57.97 -56.78 5.11
CA MET A 1 58.26 -55.77 4.06
C MET A 1 57.01 -55.61 3.20
N ARG A 2 56.57 -54.35 2.94
CA ARG A 2 55.62 -53.90 1.88
C ARG A 2 54.21 -54.53 1.86
N ASN A 3 53.11 -53.81 1.68
CA ASN A 3 52.87 -52.44 1.26
C ASN A 3 51.45 -52.02 1.67
N ARG A 4 51.32 -50.76 2.10
CA ARG A 4 50.09 -49.94 2.00
C ARG A 4 49.61 -49.93 0.54
N MET A 5 48.30 -49.99 0.32
CA MET A 5 47.53 -49.21 -0.68
C MET A 5 46.22 -49.95 -1.00
N THR A 6 45.10 -49.54 -0.40
CA THR A 6 43.77 -49.52 -1.04
C THR A 6 42.77 -48.83 -0.09
N GLU A 7 43.03 -47.55 0.20
CA GLU A 7 42.09 -46.69 0.95
C GLU A 7 41.84 -45.35 0.22
N PHE A 8 41.94 -45.36 -1.12
CA PHE A 8 41.84 -44.16 -1.96
C PHE A 8 40.55 -44.08 -2.81
N SER A 9 39.69 -45.12 -2.78
CA SER A 9 38.54 -45.20 -3.70
C SER A 9 37.24 -44.59 -3.15
N THR A 10 37.03 -44.55 -1.84
CA THR A 10 35.76 -44.12 -1.23
C THR A 10 35.66 -42.59 -1.06
N ARG A 11 36.81 -41.92 -0.85
CA ARG A 11 36.88 -40.47 -0.63
C ARG A 11 36.65 -39.64 -1.90
N ARG A 12 36.93 -40.19 -3.08
CA ARG A 12 36.74 -39.53 -4.39
C ARG A 12 35.27 -39.48 -4.82
N ARG A 13 34.45 -40.47 -4.46
CA ARG A 13 33.01 -40.48 -4.79
C ARG A 13 32.25 -39.38 -4.03
N SER A 14 32.54 -39.21 -2.74
CA SER A 14 31.95 -38.15 -1.91
C SER A 14 32.35 -36.74 -2.38
N ALA A 15 33.61 -36.53 -2.80
CA ALA A 15 34.04 -35.25 -3.36
C ALA A 15 33.39 -34.93 -4.72
N LEU A 16 33.21 -35.96 -5.57
CA LEU A 16 32.54 -35.81 -6.86
C LEU A 16 31.05 -35.52 -6.68
N GLU A 17 30.37 -36.20 -5.75
CA GLU A 17 28.98 -35.93 -5.40
C GLU A 17 28.79 -34.53 -4.81
N VAL A 18 29.69 -34.08 -3.93
CA VAL A 18 29.68 -32.71 -3.40
C VAL A 18 29.94 -31.69 -4.51
N PHE A 19 30.85 -31.96 -5.43
CA PHE A 19 31.12 -31.09 -6.59
C PHE A 19 29.94 -31.04 -7.55
N VAL A 20 29.32 -32.19 -7.85
CA VAL A 20 28.10 -32.28 -8.67
C VAL A 20 26.94 -31.55 -8.01
N CYS A 21 26.73 -31.71 -6.70
CA CYS A 21 25.73 -30.94 -5.95
C CYS A 21 26.02 -29.44 -5.96
N LEU A 22 27.28 -29.00 -5.79
CA LEU A 22 27.68 -27.59 -5.90
C LEU A 22 27.46 -27.04 -7.31
N CYS A 23 27.73 -27.81 -8.36
CA CYS A 23 27.44 -27.46 -9.75
C CYS A 23 25.94 -27.40 -10.05
N LEU A 24 25.14 -28.30 -9.47
CA LEU A 24 23.68 -28.28 -9.61
C LEU A 24 23.05 -27.10 -8.84
N VAL A 25 23.60 -26.75 -7.67
CA VAL A 25 23.19 -25.58 -6.88
C VAL A 25 23.61 -24.27 -7.56
N SER A 26 24.76 -24.21 -8.21
CA SER A 26 25.18 -23.03 -8.99
C SER A 26 24.45 -22.88 -10.34
N LEU A 27 23.83 -23.95 -10.85
CA LEU A 27 22.92 -23.89 -12.01
C LEU A 27 21.48 -23.56 -11.62
N ALA A 28 21.13 -23.69 -10.34
CA ALA A 28 19.83 -23.32 -9.79
C ALA A 28 19.79 -21.85 -9.35
N TYR A 29 20.29 -20.93 -10.17
CA TYR A 29 19.80 -19.55 -10.07
C TYR A 29 18.41 -19.54 -10.70
N SER A 30 17.37 -19.55 -9.89
CA SER A 30 16.02 -19.19 -10.37
C SER A 30 16.00 -17.68 -10.64
N PHE A 31 16.40 -17.27 -11.84
CA PHE A 31 16.32 -15.91 -12.39
C PHE A 31 15.17 -15.76 -13.40
N ASN A 32 14.08 -16.52 -13.25
CA ASN A 32 13.00 -16.69 -14.24
C ASN A 32 12.17 -15.43 -14.61
N ILE A 33 12.68 -14.24 -14.28
CA ILE A 33 12.23 -12.95 -14.81
C ILE A 33 13.04 -12.68 -16.08
N ASP A 34 12.37 -12.59 -17.22
CA ASP A 34 13.01 -12.22 -18.48
C ASP A 34 13.44 -10.74 -18.44
N LEU A 35 14.76 -10.51 -18.44
CA LEU A 35 15.36 -9.17 -18.49
C LEU A 35 15.64 -8.70 -19.93
N GLN A 36 15.58 -9.60 -20.93
CA GLN A 36 15.87 -9.30 -22.33
C GLN A 36 14.66 -8.72 -23.06
N HIS A 37 13.45 -9.15 -22.72
CA HIS A 37 12.22 -8.70 -23.38
C HIS A 37 11.23 -8.01 -22.41
N PRO A 38 11.62 -6.92 -21.71
CA PRO A 38 10.71 -6.20 -20.84
C PRO A 38 9.67 -5.42 -21.65
N VAL A 39 8.44 -5.37 -21.13
CA VAL A 39 7.41 -4.44 -21.62
C VAL A 39 7.49 -3.15 -20.81
N VAL A 40 7.80 -2.03 -21.46
CA VAL A 40 8.06 -0.75 -20.78
C VAL A 40 6.94 0.24 -21.06
N PHE A 41 6.09 0.47 -20.07
CA PHE A 41 5.08 1.53 -20.12
C PHE A 41 5.70 2.87 -19.70
N ARG A 42 5.57 3.88 -20.57
CA ARG A 42 6.01 5.25 -20.28
C ARG A 42 4.82 6.15 -20.03
N GLY A 43 4.87 6.88 -18.92
CA GLY A 43 3.88 7.90 -18.58
C GLY A 43 4.42 9.32 -18.78
N PRO A 44 3.62 10.34 -18.43
CA PRO A 44 4.01 11.74 -18.60
C PRO A 44 5.17 12.13 -17.67
N ASP A 45 6.05 13.00 -18.17
CA ASP A 45 7.25 13.43 -17.45
C ASP A 45 6.94 14.21 -16.17
N ALA A 46 7.82 14.07 -15.16
CA ALA A 46 7.75 14.76 -13.87
C ALA A 46 6.45 14.54 -13.06
N THR A 47 5.63 13.54 -13.39
CA THR A 47 4.36 13.25 -12.70
C THR A 47 4.46 12.20 -11.58
N PHE A 48 5.65 11.62 -11.39
CA PHE A 48 5.88 10.43 -10.57
C PHE A 48 5.06 9.21 -11.04
N PHE A 49 4.83 9.10 -12.35
CA PHE A 49 4.28 7.89 -12.94
C PHE A 49 5.12 6.67 -12.56
N GLY A 50 4.48 5.66 -11.95
CA GLY A 50 5.17 4.48 -11.44
C GLY A 50 5.41 4.50 -9.93
N TYR A 51 4.98 5.55 -9.22
CA TYR A 51 5.12 5.62 -7.75
C TYR A 51 4.41 4.46 -7.04
N SER A 52 3.29 4.01 -7.61
CA SER A 52 2.59 2.80 -7.21
C SER A 52 2.14 2.03 -8.46
N VAL A 53 2.18 0.69 -8.39
CA VAL A 53 1.86 -0.20 -9.51
C VAL A 53 1.16 -1.44 -8.98
N LEU A 54 0.16 -1.94 -9.71
CA LEU A 54 -0.41 -3.27 -9.50
C LEU A 54 -0.88 -3.92 -10.81
N GLU A 55 -0.97 -5.24 -10.82
CA GLU A 55 -1.66 -5.99 -11.88
C GLU A 55 -3.15 -6.09 -11.55
N HIS A 56 -3.98 -5.92 -12.58
CA HIS A 56 -5.42 -6.13 -12.48
C HIS A 56 -5.94 -6.98 -13.63
N VAL A 57 -6.86 -7.88 -13.32
CA VAL A 57 -7.51 -8.76 -14.28
C VAL A 57 -9.01 -8.65 -14.12
N HIS A 58 -9.68 -8.38 -15.24
CA HIS A 58 -11.14 -8.36 -15.36
C HIS A 58 -11.54 -8.74 -16.78
N ASP A 59 -12.55 -9.59 -16.93
CA ASP A 59 -13.06 -10.10 -18.21
C ASP A 59 -11.94 -10.58 -19.16
N ASN A 60 -11.05 -11.42 -18.62
CA ASN A 60 -9.88 -11.98 -19.30
C ASN A 60 -8.90 -10.94 -19.89
N THR A 61 -9.06 -9.67 -19.52
CA THR A 61 -8.15 -8.60 -19.90
C THR A 61 -7.23 -8.27 -18.74
N ARG A 62 -5.92 -8.25 -19.02
CA ARG A 62 -4.88 -7.91 -18.06
C ARG A 62 -4.42 -6.48 -18.23
N TRP A 63 -4.36 -5.78 -17.11
CA TRP A 63 -3.99 -4.38 -17.01
C TRP A 63 -2.87 -4.21 -16.00
N ILE A 64 -1.99 -3.27 -16.29
CA ILE A 64 -1.16 -2.64 -15.26
C ILE A 64 -1.84 -1.33 -14.88
N VAL A 65 -2.08 -1.12 -13.59
CA VAL A 65 -2.61 0.12 -13.06
C VAL A 65 -1.47 0.87 -12.36
N VAL A 66 -1.32 2.14 -12.69
CA VAL A 66 -0.15 2.94 -12.30
C VAL A 66 -0.59 4.25 -11.68
N GLY A 67 -0.09 4.56 -10.48
CA GLY A 67 -0.28 5.85 -9.84
C GLY A 67 0.77 6.87 -10.28
N ALA A 68 0.33 8.12 -10.45
CA ALA A 68 1.19 9.27 -10.74
C ALA A 68 0.77 10.45 -9.84
N PRO A 69 1.24 10.51 -8.59
CA PRO A 69 0.77 11.47 -7.57
C PRO A 69 0.93 12.95 -7.90
N ARG A 70 1.77 13.31 -8.87
CA ARG A 70 2.00 14.69 -9.30
C ARG A 70 1.49 14.98 -10.71
N ALA A 71 0.71 14.07 -11.30
CA ALA A 71 0.09 14.30 -12.59
C ALA A 71 -0.97 15.42 -12.49
N ASN A 72 -1.03 16.26 -13.52
CA ASN A 72 -2.23 17.01 -13.82
C ASN A 72 -3.26 16.06 -14.43
N SER A 73 -4.52 16.22 -14.06
CA SER A 73 -5.61 15.36 -14.52
C SER A 73 -6.40 16.04 -15.63
N SER A 74 -6.65 15.32 -16.71
CA SER A 74 -7.53 15.79 -17.80
C SER A 74 -9.00 15.88 -17.36
N PHE A 75 -9.41 15.09 -16.37
CA PHE A 75 -10.75 15.09 -15.78
C PHE A 75 -10.94 16.14 -14.66
N SER A 76 -9.86 16.81 -14.25
CA SER A 76 -9.86 17.81 -13.18
C SER A 76 -8.91 18.96 -13.51
N SER A 77 -9.06 19.55 -14.69
CA SER A 77 -8.18 20.61 -15.23
C SER A 77 -8.14 21.89 -14.39
N SER A 78 -9.15 22.14 -13.56
CA SER A 78 -9.21 23.27 -12.63
C SER A 78 -8.52 23.00 -11.29
N VAL A 79 -7.89 21.84 -11.13
CA VAL A 79 -7.21 21.42 -9.89
C VAL A 79 -5.71 21.32 -10.15
N GLN A 80 -4.92 21.90 -9.27
CA GLN A 80 -3.47 21.91 -9.42
C GLN A 80 -2.87 20.59 -8.93
N SER A 81 -2.20 19.87 -9.84
CA SER A 81 -1.43 18.66 -9.54
C SER A 81 -2.15 17.67 -8.59
N PRO A 82 -3.43 17.31 -8.83
CA PRO A 82 -4.17 16.40 -7.94
C PRO A 82 -3.54 15.00 -7.88
N GLY A 83 -2.76 14.62 -8.90
CA GLY A 83 -2.37 13.26 -9.15
C GLY A 83 -3.43 12.51 -9.96
N ALA A 84 -3.02 11.43 -10.60
CA ALA A 84 -3.87 10.63 -11.45
C ALA A 84 -3.50 9.15 -11.37
N VAL A 85 -4.42 8.29 -11.81
CA VAL A 85 -4.18 6.85 -11.94
C VAL A 85 -4.41 6.47 -13.39
N TYR A 86 -3.47 5.72 -13.95
CA TYR A 86 -3.45 5.28 -15.34
C TYR A 86 -3.69 3.78 -15.41
N LYS A 87 -4.21 3.32 -16.55
CA LYS A 87 -4.29 1.90 -16.90
C LYS A 87 -3.60 1.64 -18.23
N CYS A 88 -2.83 0.56 -18.29
CA CYS A 88 -2.08 0.14 -19.47
C CYS A 88 -2.45 -1.31 -19.78
N ARG A 89 -2.94 -1.58 -20.99
CA ARG A 89 -3.29 -2.96 -21.38
C ARG A 89 -2.00 -3.73 -21.65
N ILE A 90 -1.87 -4.95 -21.11
CA ILE A 90 -0.65 -5.76 -21.28
C ILE A 90 -0.58 -6.38 -22.69
N ARG A 91 -1.71 -6.91 -23.17
CA ARG A 91 -1.83 -7.51 -24.51
C ARG A 91 -2.57 -6.59 -25.46
N ASN A 92 -2.33 -6.73 -26.77
CA ASN A 92 -2.98 -5.94 -27.82
C ASN A 92 -2.78 -4.43 -27.62
N ASN A 93 -1.56 -4.04 -27.22
CA ASN A 93 -1.14 -2.66 -26.99
C ASN A 93 0.28 -2.44 -27.54
N PRO A 94 0.46 -2.45 -28.87
CA PRO A 94 1.79 -2.43 -29.49
C PRO A 94 2.55 -1.13 -29.19
N GLU A 95 1.82 -0.03 -28.99
CA GLU A 95 2.40 1.28 -28.67
C GLU A 95 2.64 1.47 -27.17
N GLN A 96 2.31 0.47 -26.33
CA GLN A 96 2.50 0.49 -24.88
C GLN A 96 1.88 1.75 -24.24
N ARG A 97 0.72 2.18 -24.75
CA ARG A 97 0.03 3.38 -24.26
C ARG A 97 -0.69 3.10 -22.95
N CYS A 98 -0.68 4.11 -22.09
CA CYS A 98 -1.43 4.15 -20.84
C CYS A 98 -2.45 5.28 -20.91
N THR A 99 -3.68 5.01 -20.49
CA THR A 99 -4.75 6.00 -20.47
C THR A 99 -5.06 6.39 -19.03
N GLU A 100 -5.25 7.69 -18.77
CA GLU A 100 -5.76 8.17 -17.49
C GLU A 100 -7.15 7.57 -17.21
N MET A 101 -7.41 7.19 -15.96
CA MET A 101 -8.72 6.73 -15.52
C MET A 101 -9.53 7.89 -14.96
N ASP A 102 -10.76 8.05 -15.42
CA ASP A 102 -11.73 8.91 -14.77
C ASP A 102 -12.25 8.24 -13.50
N LEU A 103 -11.97 8.85 -12.35
CA LEU A 103 -12.43 8.38 -11.05
C LEU A 103 -13.84 8.92 -10.69
N GLY A 104 -14.46 9.71 -11.57
CA GLY A 104 -15.78 10.31 -11.35
C GLY A 104 -15.78 11.41 -10.28
N ARG A 105 -14.65 12.12 -10.14
CA ARG A 105 -14.44 13.17 -9.13
C ARG A 105 -14.75 14.58 -9.62
N GLY A 106 -15.05 14.73 -10.92
CA GLY A 106 -15.43 15.99 -11.55
C GLY A 106 -14.32 17.04 -11.56
N ASN A 107 -14.64 18.20 -12.14
CA ASN A 107 -13.69 19.31 -12.32
C ASN A 107 -13.91 20.44 -11.30
N LYS A 108 -13.83 20.11 -10.00
CA LYS A 108 -13.93 21.09 -8.91
C LYS A 108 -12.74 20.94 -7.97
N GLN A 109 -12.06 22.05 -7.68
CA GLN A 109 -10.99 22.09 -6.68
C GLN A 109 -11.54 21.84 -5.27
N ARG A 110 -12.66 22.51 -4.94
CA ARG A 110 -13.31 22.42 -3.64
C ARG A 110 -14.70 21.77 -3.75
N GLU A 111 -15.00 20.87 -2.84
CA GLU A 111 -16.29 20.15 -2.77
C GLU A 111 -16.72 19.93 -1.31
N SER A 112 -18.02 20.02 -1.04
CA SER A 112 -18.57 19.68 0.28
C SER A 112 -18.59 18.17 0.47
N CYS A 113 -18.10 17.69 1.62
CA CYS A 113 -17.95 16.26 1.93
C CYS A 113 -18.60 15.83 3.25
N GLY A 114 -19.33 16.72 3.91
CA GLY A 114 -19.86 16.56 5.26
C GLY A 114 -20.24 17.90 5.88
N LYS A 115 -20.77 17.90 7.11
CA LYS A 115 -21.26 19.13 7.77
C LYS A 115 -20.16 20.16 8.02
N THR A 116 -18.96 19.69 8.34
CA THR A 116 -17.77 20.53 8.62
C THR A 116 -16.62 20.11 7.71
N CYS A 117 -16.95 19.83 6.45
CA CYS A 117 -16.02 19.31 5.45
C CYS A 117 -16.11 20.08 4.14
N GLN A 118 -15.01 20.75 3.81
CA GLN A 118 -14.76 21.28 2.48
C GLN A 118 -13.46 20.70 2.00
N GLY A 119 -13.54 19.71 1.12
CA GLY A 119 -12.39 19.04 0.55
C GLY A 119 -11.65 19.95 -0.41
N ASP A 120 -10.32 20.00 -0.31
CA ASP A 120 -9.44 20.64 -1.28
C ASP A 120 -8.53 19.60 -1.94
N ARG A 121 -8.55 19.60 -3.27
CA ARG A 121 -7.90 18.59 -4.10
C ARG A 121 -6.54 19.02 -4.67
N ASN A 122 -6.08 20.23 -4.40
CA ASN A 122 -4.76 20.66 -4.87
C ASN A 122 -3.67 19.85 -4.18
N ASP A 123 -2.71 19.34 -4.94
CA ASP A 123 -1.57 18.57 -4.43
C ASP A 123 -1.98 17.42 -3.49
N GLU A 124 -3.13 16.77 -3.74
CA GLU A 124 -3.67 15.72 -2.87
C GLU A 124 -2.93 14.38 -2.97
N TRP A 125 -2.11 14.21 -4.03
CA TRP A 125 -1.27 13.04 -4.30
C TRP A 125 -2.06 11.76 -4.61
N MET A 126 -3.09 11.86 -5.46
CA MET A 126 -3.86 10.70 -5.90
C MET A 126 -2.98 9.70 -6.66
N GLY A 127 -3.04 8.43 -6.25
CA GLY A 127 -2.19 7.35 -6.75
C GLY A 127 -0.92 7.15 -5.94
N VAL A 128 -0.80 7.73 -4.74
CA VAL A 128 0.35 7.47 -3.85
C VAL A 128 0.43 6.00 -3.42
N SER A 129 -0.73 5.36 -3.27
CA SER A 129 -0.86 3.95 -2.98
C SER A 129 -2.00 3.36 -3.79
N LEU A 130 -1.81 2.10 -4.19
CA LEU A 130 -2.78 1.28 -4.91
C LEU A 130 -2.85 -0.09 -4.24
N ALA A 131 -4.05 -0.66 -4.14
CA ALA A 131 -4.24 -2.03 -3.68
C ALA A 131 -5.38 -2.70 -4.45
N ARG A 132 -5.18 -3.94 -4.92
CA ARG A 132 -6.22 -4.74 -5.55
C ARG A 132 -6.88 -5.61 -4.50
N GLN A 133 -8.20 -5.64 -4.50
CA GLN A 133 -8.99 -6.52 -3.65
C GLN A 133 -8.66 -7.98 -3.96
N ASP A 134 -8.39 -8.77 -2.92
CA ASP A 134 -7.91 -10.15 -3.03
C ASP A 134 -9.01 -11.15 -3.39
N LYS A 135 -9.71 -10.94 -4.51
CA LYS A 135 -10.73 -11.86 -5.03
C LYS A 135 -10.91 -11.75 -6.55
N PRO A 136 -11.57 -12.73 -7.20
CA PRO A 136 -11.99 -12.60 -8.60
C PRO A 136 -12.86 -11.36 -8.80
N ASN A 137 -12.64 -10.63 -9.90
CA ASN A 137 -13.29 -9.34 -10.14
C ASN A 137 -13.15 -8.36 -8.97
N GLY A 138 -11.98 -8.39 -8.31
CA GLY A 138 -11.66 -7.50 -7.22
C GLY A 138 -11.68 -6.03 -7.63
N LYS A 139 -12.16 -5.17 -6.73
CA LYS A 139 -12.06 -3.71 -6.86
C LYS A 139 -10.62 -3.24 -6.64
N ILE A 140 -10.35 -1.97 -6.91
CA ILE A 140 -9.04 -1.35 -6.63
C ILE A 140 -9.23 -0.20 -5.65
N LEU A 141 -8.35 -0.09 -4.67
CA LEU A 141 -8.19 1.08 -3.83
C LEU A 141 -7.11 1.98 -4.43
N ALA A 142 -7.40 3.28 -4.58
CA ALA A 142 -6.41 4.31 -4.91
C ALA A 142 -6.50 5.46 -3.91
N CYS A 143 -5.38 5.91 -3.36
CA CYS A 143 -5.41 6.91 -2.29
C CYS A 143 -4.62 8.19 -2.62
N ALA A 144 -4.97 9.24 -1.87
CA ALA A 144 -4.48 10.60 -1.91
C ALA A 144 -4.26 11.09 -0.46
N HIS A 145 -3.15 10.66 0.15
CA HIS A 145 -2.85 10.92 1.57
C HIS A 145 -2.63 12.40 1.94
N ARG A 146 -2.55 13.32 0.96
CA ARG A 146 -2.40 14.77 1.17
C ARG A 146 -3.66 15.54 0.81
N TRP A 147 -4.77 14.85 0.59
CA TRP A 147 -6.08 15.49 0.52
C TRP A 147 -6.42 16.17 1.84
N LYS A 148 -7.02 17.35 1.76
CA LYS A 148 -7.20 18.27 2.90
C LYS A 148 -8.66 18.62 3.09
N ASN A 149 -9.08 18.76 4.34
CA ASN A 149 -10.27 19.52 4.71
C ASN A 149 -9.86 20.96 5.05
N VAL A 150 -10.40 21.92 4.31
CA VAL A 150 -10.14 23.36 4.46
C VAL A 150 -11.31 24.12 5.08
N TYR A 151 -12.31 23.42 5.63
CA TYR A 151 -13.49 24.06 6.25
C TYR A 151 -13.11 25.06 7.36
N TYR A 152 -12.03 24.78 8.09
CA TYR A 152 -11.49 25.63 9.16
C TYR A 152 -10.17 26.31 8.74
N GLU A 153 -9.99 26.65 7.46
CA GLU A 153 -8.70 27.16 6.94
C GLU A 153 -8.15 28.41 7.64
N SER A 154 -9.00 29.17 8.33
CA SER A 154 -8.58 30.30 9.18
C SER A 154 -7.85 29.87 10.47
N GLU A 155 -8.09 28.65 10.95
CA GLU A 155 -7.43 28.06 12.13
C GLU A 155 -6.39 27.02 11.68
N TYR A 156 -6.83 25.97 11.00
CA TYR A 156 -5.99 24.85 10.56
C TYR A 156 -6.48 24.23 9.26
N ILE A 157 -5.54 23.80 8.43
CA ILE A 157 -5.79 22.89 7.31
C ILE A 157 -5.59 21.46 7.81
N LEU A 158 -6.60 20.61 7.64
CA LEU A 158 -6.60 19.25 8.20
C LEU A 158 -6.33 18.21 7.10
N PRO A 159 -5.09 17.66 6.99
CA PRO A 159 -4.78 16.66 5.97
C PRO A 159 -5.31 15.28 6.40
N HIS A 160 -6.61 15.05 6.22
CA HIS A 160 -7.25 13.78 6.56
C HIS A 160 -6.82 12.63 5.64
N GLY A 161 -6.46 12.93 4.38
CA GLY A 161 -6.30 11.93 3.33
C GLY A 161 -7.64 11.47 2.76
N TYR A 162 -7.58 10.82 1.59
CA TYR A 162 -8.73 10.41 0.81
C TYR A 162 -8.40 9.13 0.04
N CYS A 163 -9.36 8.23 -0.13
CA CYS A 163 -9.22 7.09 -1.04
C CYS A 163 -10.46 6.92 -1.92
N SER A 164 -10.27 6.32 -3.08
CA SER A 164 -11.30 5.93 -4.04
C SER A 164 -11.29 4.42 -4.19
N VAL A 165 -12.45 3.80 -4.01
CA VAL A 165 -12.68 2.40 -4.39
C VAL A 165 -13.20 2.36 -5.82
N ILE A 166 -12.35 1.90 -6.72
CA ILE A 166 -12.54 1.80 -8.16
C ILE A 166 -13.17 0.44 -8.50
N PRO A 167 -14.25 0.39 -9.30
CA PRO A 167 -14.84 -0.86 -9.77
C PRO A 167 -13.84 -1.73 -10.56
N ALA A 168 -14.08 -3.05 -10.56
CA ALA A 168 -13.25 -4.00 -11.31
C ALA A 168 -13.22 -3.73 -12.82
N THR A 169 -14.24 -3.07 -13.37
CA THR A 169 -14.33 -2.66 -14.78
C THR A 169 -13.35 -1.55 -15.15
N LEU A 170 -12.72 -0.89 -14.17
CA LEU A 170 -11.89 0.32 -14.35
C LEU A 170 -12.64 1.46 -15.07
N GLN A 171 -13.96 1.50 -14.87
CA GLN A 171 -14.88 2.45 -15.47
C GLN A 171 -15.98 2.82 -14.44
N GLY A 172 -16.60 3.97 -14.63
CA GLY A 172 -17.67 4.46 -13.78
C GLY A 172 -17.17 5.21 -12.54
N LYS A 173 -18.12 5.65 -11.72
CA LYS A 173 -17.84 6.47 -10.53
C LYS A 173 -17.18 5.64 -9.43
N SER A 174 -16.08 6.14 -8.88
CA SER A 174 -15.45 5.53 -7.70
C SER A 174 -16.20 5.87 -6.41
N GLN A 175 -16.16 4.97 -5.43
CA GLN A 175 -16.72 5.21 -4.10
C GLN A 175 -15.68 5.94 -3.24
N PRO A 176 -15.98 7.12 -2.68
CA PRO A 176 -15.06 7.85 -1.82
C PRO A 176 -14.95 7.21 -0.42
N LEU A 177 -13.76 7.27 0.16
CA LEU A 177 -13.47 6.93 1.55
C LEU A 177 -12.65 8.07 2.18
N ILE A 178 -13.16 8.64 3.27
CA ILE A 178 -12.49 9.70 4.04
C ILE A 178 -12.39 9.22 5.50
N PRO A 179 -11.53 8.23 5.79
CA PRO A 179 -11.60 7.43 7.03
C PRO A 179 -11.22 8.21 8.31
N CYS A 180 -10.71 9.42 8.16
CA CYS A 180 -10.27 10.28 9.25
C CYS A 180 -11.14 11.52 9.43
N TYR A 181 -12.21 11.66 8.64
CA TYR A 181 -13.18 12.72 8.81
C TYR A 181 -14.21 12.36 9.88
N GLU A 182 -14.40 13.27 10.83
CA GLU A 182 -15.49 13.28 11.79
C GLU A 182 -16.03 14.71 11.91
N ASP A 183 -17.36 14.83 12.06
CA ASP A 183 -18.01 16.14 12.17
C ASP A 183 -17.47 16.91 13.39
N HIS A 184 -17.30 18.23 13.23
CA HIS A 184 -16.91 19.18 14.28
C HIS A 184 -15.50 18.99 14.89
N LYS A 185 -14.65 18.15 14.29
CA LYS A 185 -13.22 18.07 14.65
C LYS A 185 -12.42 19.16 13.94
N LYS A 186 -11.66 19.95 14.71
CA LYS A 186 -10.90 21.11 14.21
C LYS A 186 -9.42 21.17 14.62
N THR A 187 -8.99 20.30 15.53
CA THR A 187 -7.63 20.29 16.06
C THR A 187 -6.68 19.55 15.12
N TYR A 188 -5.53 20.16 14.78
CA TYR A 188 -4.60 19.58 13.81
C TYR A 188 -3.88 18.32 14.32
N GLY A 189 -3.32 18.38 15.53
CA GLY A 189 -2.46 17.31 16.05
C GLY A 189 -3.20 16.20 16.79
N GLU A 190 -4.39 16.47 17.30
CA GLU A 190 -5.14 15.51 18.11
C GLU A 190 -5.93 14.55 17.23
N GLU A 191 -6.17 13.35 17.76
CA GLU A 191 -6.98 12.33 17.11
C GLU A 191 -6.56 12.11 15.64
N HIS A 192 -7.36 12.58 14.69
CA HIS A 192 -7.19 12.35 13.26
C HIS A 192 -7.04 13.63 12.41
N GLY A 193 -6.87 14.81 13.01
CA GLY A 193 -6.82 16.08 12.29
C GLY A 193 -5.71 16.17 11.23
N SER A 194 -4.58 15.51 11.47
CA SER A 194 -3.46 15.39 10.52
C SER A 194 -3.21 13.96 10.04
N CYS A 195 -4.26 13.13 10.06
CA CYS A 195 -4.18 11.69 9.87
C CYS A 195 -3.39 11.19 8.64
N GLN A 196 -3.55 11.83 7.48
CA GLN A 196 -2.95 11.42 6.20
C GLN A 196 -3.21 9.96 5.84
N ALA A 197 -4.47 9.52 5.98
CA ALA A 197 -4.85 8.15 5.66
C ALA A 197 -4.62 7.83 4.17
N GLY A 198 -4.16 6.60 3.92
CA GLY A 198 -3.97 6.10 2.56
C GLY A 198 -2.57 6.34 2.00
N ILE A 199 -1.59 6.75 2.82
CA ILE A 199 -0.17 6.75 2.42
C ILE A 199 0.28 5.34 2.00
N ALA A 200 -0.27 4.33 2.67
CA ALA A 200 -0.19 2.92 2.33
C ALA A 200 -1.59 2.32 2.49
N GLY A 201 -1.90 1.31 1.67
CA GLY A 201 -3.18 0.62 1.72
C GLY A 201 -3.08 -0.83 1.29
N VAL A 202 -3.93 -1.67 1.86
CA VAL A 202 -4.13 -3.08 1.50
C VAL A 202 -5.63 -3.34 1.39
N PHE A 203 -6.01 -4.20 0.44
CA PHE A 203 -7.40 -4.54 0.19
C PHE A 203 -7.55 -6.07 0.20
N THR A 204 -8.02 -6.61 1.32
CA THR A 204 -8.34 -8.05 1.42
C THR A 204 -9.70 -8.33 0.78
N GLU A 205 -10.22 -9.54 0.90
CA GLU A 205 -11.56 -9.89 0.38
C GLU A 205 -12.67 -8.94 0.85
N GLU A 206 -12.61 -8.52 2.12
CA GLU A 206 -13.64 -7.67 2.76
C GLU A 206 -13.10 -6.36 3.34
N LEU A 207 -11.82 -6.32 3.70
CA LEU A 207 -11.24 -5.22 4.48
C LEU A 207 -10.42 -4.28 3.60
N VAL A 208 -10.71 -3.00 3.71
CA VAL A 208 -9.84 -1.91 3.28
C VAL A 208 -9.03 -1.45 4.49
N ILE A 209 -7.72 -1.62 4.42
CA ILE A 209 -6.78 -1.29 5.49
C ILE A 209 -5.92 -0.13 5.02
N MET A 210 -5.91 0.96 5.76
CA MET A 210 -5.21 2.20 5.39
C MET A 210 -4.30 2.65 6.52
N GLY A 211 -3.05 2.92 6.17
CA GLY A 211 -2.09 3.54 7.05
C GLY A 211 -2.38 5.02 7.28
N ALA A 212 -2.26 5.49 8.52
CA ALA A 212 -2.62 6.84 8.94
C ALA A 212 -1.56 7.44 9.91
N PRO A 213 -0.34 7.71 9.42
CA PRO A 213 0.83 8.04 10.26
C PRO A 213 0.73 9.35 11.02
N GLY A 214 -0.07 10.32 10.56
CA GLY A 214 -0.14 11.63 11.21
C GLY A 214 -1.14 11.71 12.36
N SER A 215 -1.92 10.65 12.61
CA SER A 215 -2.87 10.61 13.73
C SER A 215 -2.16 10.72 15.08
N TYR A 216 -2.79 11.39 16.05
CA TYR A 216 -2.33 11.56 17.43
C TYR A 216 -0.89 12.07 17.56
N TYR A 217 -0.66 13.30 17.10
CA TYR A 217 0.64 13.97 17.07
C TYR A 217 1.70 13.08 16.42
N TRP A 218 1.34 12.53 15.25
CA TRP A 218 2.20 11.65 14.45
C TRP A 218 2.63 10.36 15.16
N THR A 219 1.94 9.95 16.22
CA THR A 219 2.06 8.58 16.72
C THR A 219 1.71 7.58 15.62
N GLY A 220 0.65 7.90 14.88
CA GLY A 220 0.12 7.10 13.79
C GLY A 220 -0.88 6.05 14.23
N THR A 221 -1.62 5.51 13.27
CA THR A 221 -2.62 4.46 13.46
C THR A 221 -2.86 3.70 12.16
N VAL A 222 -3.73 2.69 12.22
CA VAL A 222 -4.27 1.99 11.05
C VAL A 222 -5.79 2.12 11.07
N LYS A 223 -6.36 2.53 9.95
CA LYS A 223 -7.81 2.60 9.73
C LYS A 223 -8.25 1.37 8.96
N VAL A 224 -9.16 0.59 9.52
CA VAL A 224 -9.69 -0.63 8.88
C VAL A 224 -11.18 -0.47 8.67
N PHE A 225 -11.63 -0.73 7.45
CA PHE A 225 -13.02 -0.63 7.05
C PHE A 225 -13.47 -1.93 6.40
N ASN A 226 -14.52 -2.56 6.93
CA ASN A 226 -15.15 -3.71 6.30
C ASN A 226 -16.22 -3.23 5.32
N MET A 227 -16.01 -3.52 4.04
CA MET A 227 -16.90 -3.12 2.95
C MET A 227 -18.25 -3.85 2.97
N THR A 228 -18.31 -5.04 3.56
CA THR A 228 -19.51 -5.90 3.61
C THR A 228 -20.44 -5.45 4.73
N SER A 229 -19.92 -5.29 5.95
CA SER A 229 -20.68 -4.86 7.13
C SER A 229 -20.78 -3.35 7.30
N ASN A 230 -20.03 -2.57 6.51
CA ASN A 230 -19.91 -1.12 6.64
C ASN A 230 -19.42 -0.70 8.05
N THR A 231 -18.50 -1.48 8.64
CA THR A 231 -17.98 -1.25 9.99
C THR A 231 -16.54 -0.76 9.96
N HIS A 232 -16.21 0.17 10.85
CA HIS A 232 -14.85 0.64 11.08
C HIS A 232 -14.26 -0.02 12.32
N TYR A 233 -13.00 -0.40 12.24
CA TYR A 233 -12.23 -0.88 13.39
C TYR A 233 -11.16 0.13 13.73
N ASN A 234 -11.13 0.53 14.99
CA ASN A 234 -10.16 1.48 15.50
C ASN A 234 -9.08 0.77 16.30
N LEU A 235 -7.90 1.33 16.26
CA LEU A 235 -6.79 0.87 17.08
C LEU A 235 -7.04 1.24 18.54
N ASN A 236 -7.03 0.24 19.43
CA ASN A 236 -7.08 0.50 20.86
C ASN A 236 -5.72 1.08 21.30
N GLN A 237 -5.69 2.38 21.57
CA GLN A 237 -4.47 3.10 21.90
C GLN A 237 -3.90 2.76 23.27
N ASP A 238 -4.74 2.31 24.22
CA ASP A 238 -4.32 2.05 25.60
C ASP A 238 -3.30 0.90 25.69
N ASN A 239 -3.29 0.01 24.69
CA ASN A 239 -2.38 -1.14 24.60
C ASN A 239 -1.07 -0.85 23.86
N LEU A 240 -0.93 0.35 23.31
CA LEU A 240 0.30 0.85 22.72
C LEU A 240 0.89 1.81 23.74
N SER A 241 2.17 1.71 24.07
CA SER A 241 2.86 2.77 24.83
C SER A 241 3.30 3.81 23.81
N PRO A 242 2.43 4.73 23.35
CA PRO A 242 2.59 5.34 22.05
C PRO A 242 3.54 6.52 22.22
N ARG A 243 4.74 6.41 21.66
CA ARG A 243 5.62 7.57 21.54
C ARG A 243 5.07 8.43 20.39
N ARG A 244 4.92 9.73 20.64
CA ARG A 244 4.63 10.70 19.58
C ARG A 244 5.70 10.59 18.49
N TYR A 245 5.32 10.94 17.26
CA TYR A 245 6.21 10.91 16.10
C TYR A 245 6.76 9.53 15.73
N SER A 246 6.02 8.44 16.02
CA SER A 246 6.40 7.06 15.61
C SER A 246 6.04 6.72 14.16
N TYR A 247 5.08 7.43 13.57
CA TYR A 247 4.56 7.22 12.21
C TYR A 247 3.98 5.83 11.97
N LEU A 248 3.29 5.26 12.97
CA LEU A 248 2.60 3.98 12.82
C LEU A 248 1.61 4.02 11.64
N GLY A 249 1.65 3.01 10.78
CA GLY A 249 0.85 2.96 9.56
C GLY A 249 1.54 3.59 8.35
N TYR A 250 2.84 3.95 8.45
CA TYR A 250 3.60 4.37 7.27
C TYR A 250 3.61 3.31 6.16
N ALA A 251 3.65 2.03 6.57
CA ALA A 251 3.45 0.87 5.71
C ALA A 251 2.47 -0.09 6.39
N VAL A 252 1.62 -0.76 5.61
CA VAL A 252 0.65 -1.73 6.11
C VAL A 252 0.63 -2.98 5.23
N THR A 253 0.33 -4.12 5.82
CA THR A 253 0.03 -5.38 5.13
C THR A 253 -0.98 -6.19 5.93
N ALA A 254 -1.57 -7.21 5.32
CA ALA A 254 -2.49 -8.11 5.98
C ALA A 254 -2.29 -9.55 5.51
N GLY A 255 -2.53 -10.49 6.42
CA GLY A 255 -2.38 -11.91 6.18
C GLY A 255 -2.69 -12.73 7.42
N HIS A 256 -2.47 -14.03 7.31
CA HIS A 256 -2.70 -15.00 8.38
C HIS A 256 -1.39 -15.22 9.15
N PHE A 257 -1.11 -14.39 10.16
CA PHE A 257 0.15 -14.46 10.92
C PHE A 257 0.01 -15.29 12.20
N SER A 258 -1.18 -15.24 12.80
CA SER A 258 -1.44 -15.84 14.10
C SER A 258 -2.28 -17.11 14.03
N SER A 259 -3.16 -17.23 13.03
CA SER A 259 -3.94 -18.44 12.73
C SER A 259 -4.37 -18.45 11.25
N PRO A 260 -4.48 -19.63 10.61
CA PRO A 260 -4.94 -19.74 9.21
C PRO A 260 -6.31 -19.14 8.93
N ASN A 261 -7.18 -19.04 9.94
CA ASN A 261 -8.57 -18.59 9.77
C ASN A 261 -8.79 -17.13 10.19
N THR A 262 -7.74 -16.42 10.61
CA THR A 262 -7.84 -15.04 11.09
C THR A 262 -6.98 -14.12 10.25
N ILE A 263 -7.57 -13.04 9.74
CA ILE A 263 -6.80 -11.98 9.09
C ILE A 263 -6.23 -11.07 10.18
N ASP A 264 -4.91 -10.97 10.19
CA ASP A 264 -4.15 -10.05 11.02
C ASP A 264 -3.66 -8.86 10.18
N VAL A 265 -3.49 -7.72 10.84
CA VAL A 265 -3.01 -6.48 10.24
C VAL A 265 -1.61 -6.18 10.75
N ALA A 266 -0.64 -6.10 9.86
CA ALA A 266 0.71 -5.67 10.20
C ALA A 266 0.93 -4.21 9.77
N ALA A 267 1.56 -3.42 10.63
CA ALA A 267 1.89 -2.03 10.34
C ALA A 267 3.27 -1.63 10.84
N GLY A 268 3.98 -0.86 10.02
CA GLY A 268 5.28 -0.29 10.35
C GLY A 268 5.15 1.08 11.02
N ALA A 269 6.01 1.31 12.01
CA ALA A 269 6.23 2.59 12.68
C ALA A 269 7.72 2.94 12.58
N PRO A 270 8.17 3.50 11.45
CA PRO A 270 9.60 3.60 11.12
C PRO A 270 10.40 4.52 12.05
N GLN A 271 9.74 5.45 12.74
CA GLN A 271 10.40 6.40 13.65
C GLN A 271 10.30 5.99 15.12
N ASP A 272 9.61 4.88 15.41
CA ASP A 272 9.43 4.44 16.79
C ASP A 272 10.78 4.13 17.45
N SER A 273 11.04 4.84 18.55
CA SER A 273 12.24 4.69 19.37
C SER A 273 13.55 4.92 18.59
N GLY A 274 13.50 5.67 17.49
CA GLY A 274 14.66 6.01 16.65
C GLY A 274 15.24 4.87 15.80
N VAL A 275 14.68 3.67 15.88
CA VAL A 275 15.12 2.48 15.13
C VAL A 275 14.01 1.89 14.24
N GLY A 276 12.76 2.22 14.55
CA GLY A 276 11.58 1.69 13.89
C GLY A 276 11.09 0.37 14.49
N LYS A 277 9.79 0.15 14.41
CA LYS A 277 9.14 -1.10 14.83
C LYS A 277 8.09 -1.57 13.83
N VAL A 278 7.75 -2.84 13.90
CA VAL A 278 6.60 -3.44 13.23
C VAL A 278 5.67 -4.02 14.29
N TYR A 279 4.38 -3.77 14.12
CA TYR A 279 3.32 -4.25 14.99
C TYR A 279 2.38 -5.15 14.20
N ILE A 280 1.87 -6.20 14.85
CA ILE A 280 0.78 -7.03 14.33
C ILE A 280 -0.42 -6.86 15.23
N PHE A 281 -1.58 -6.67 14.62
CA PHE A 281 -2.85 -6.47 15.26
C PHE A 281 -3.86 -7.52 14.81
N ARG A 282 -4.68 -7.97 15.74
CA ARG A 282 -5.85 -8.81 15.48
C ARG A 282 -7.11 -7.98 15.68
N ILE A 283 -8.13 -8.26 14.87
CA ILE A 283 -9.47 -7.70 15.05
C ILE A 283 -10.19 -8.49 16.15
N GLU A 284 -10.55 -7.81 17.25
CA GLU A 284 -11.34 -8.36 18.34
C GLU A 284 -12.53 -7.43 18.62
N GLY A 285 -13.75 -7.92 18.35
CA GLY A 285 -14.94 -7.07 18.37
C GLY A 285 -14.84 -5.93 17.34
N THR A 286 -14.83 -4.69 17.81
CA THR A 286 -14.67 -3.47 16.99
C THR A 286 -13.27 -2.84 17.11
N SER A 287 -12.34 -3.50 17.80
CA SER A 287 -11.01 -2.98 18.09
C SER A 287 -9.90 -3.76 17.41
N LEU A 288 -8.82 -3.08 17.05
CA LEU A 288 -7.54 -3.71 16.72
C LEU A 288 -6.70 -3.84 17.99
N VAL A 289 -6.36 -5.07 18.34
CA VAL A 289 -5.58 -5.42 19.53
C VAL A 289 -4.19 -5.87 19.10
N LYS A 290 -3.14 -5.28 19.69
CA LYS A 290 -1.75 -5.63 19.41
C LYS A 290 -1.45 -7.03 19.92
N THR A 291 -1.08 -7.94 19.03
CA THR A 291 -0.71 -9.33 19.37
C THR A 291 0.79 -9.56 19.32
N PHE A 292 1.52 -8.79 18.52
CA PHE A 292 2.97 -8.91 18.38
C PHE A 292 3.64 -7.57 18.08
N GLN A 293 4.90 -7.44 18.48
CA GLN A 293 5.77 -6.32 18.11
C GLN A 293 7.19 -6.82 17.86
N ALA A 294 7.85 -6.27 16.86
CA ALA A 294 9.28 -6.47 16.60
C ALA A 294 9.96 -5.12 16.42
N SER A 295 11.07 -4.92 17.11
CA SER A 295 11.93 -3.76 16.89
C SER A 295 12.88 -4.01 15.73
N GLY A 296 13.10 -2.98 14.92
CA GLY A 296 14.20 -2.97 13.98
C GLY A 296 15.52 -3.16 14.72
N LYS A 297 16.46 -3.86 14.08
CA LYS A 297 17.88 -3.64 14.34
C LYS A 297 18.26 -2.44 13.48
N MET A 298 19.13 -1.54 13.93
CA MET A 298 19.61 -0.45 13.06
C MET A 298 20.15 -1.07 11.76
N VAL A 299 19.36 -0.98 10.71
CA VAL A 299 19.72 -1.33 9.36
C VAL A 299 19.32 -0.10 8.58
N SER A 300 20.34 0.66 8.16
CA SER A 300 20.17 1.68 7.14
C SER A 300 19.59 0.99 5.91
N MET A 301 18.29 1.15 5.66
CA MET A 301 17.60 1.19 4.35
C MET A 301 16.14 0.70 4.43
N MET A 302 15.23 1.52 3.87
CA MET A 302 13.79 1.25 3.68
C MET A 302 13.53 -0.11 3.01
N LEU A 303 12.77 -0.99 3.66
CA LEU A 303 12.16 -2.15 3.03
C LEU A 303 10.66 -1.89 2.82
N ARG A 304 10.24 -1.80 1.54
CA ARG A 304 8.84 -1.93 1.12
C ARG A 304 8.56 -3.42 0.94
N PHE A 305 7.57 -3.96 1.64
CA PHE A 305 7.09 -5.32 1.41
C PHE A 305 6.31 -5.37 0.08
N SER A 306 6.83 -6.09 -0.91
CA SER A 306 6.07 -6.54 -2.08
C SER A 306 5.58 -7.96 -1.79
N LYS A 307 4.26 -8.18 -1.83
CA LYS A 307 3.70 -9.55 -1.80
C LYS A 307 4.09 -10.25 -3.11
N TYR A 308 4.99 -11.23 -3.01
CA TYR A 308 5.20 -12.20 -4.09
C TYR A 308 4.11 -13.27 -4.00
N LEU A 309 3.49 -13.58 -5.14
CA LEU A 309 2.51 -14.67 -5.28
C LEU A 309 3.16 -16.01 -4.87
N GLN A 310 2.43 -16.78 -4.06
CA GLN A 310 2.54 -18.23 -4.03
C GLN A 310 1.52 -18.79 -5.03
N THR A 311 2.07 -19.47 -6.05
CA THR A 311 1.49 -20.40 -7.05
C THR A 311 0.20 -20.00 -7.75
#